data_AF-A0A959GZR9-F1
#
_entry.id   AF-A0A959GZR9-F1
#
_cell.length_a   1.000
_cell.length_b   1.000
_cell.length_c   1.000
_cell.angle_alpha   90.00
_cell.angle_beta   90.00
_cell.angle_gamma   90.00
#
_symmetry.space_group_name_H-M   'P 1'
#
loop_
_entity.id
_entity.type
_entity.pdbx_description
1 polymer ?
#
loop_
_entity_poly.entity_id
_entity_poly.type
_entity_poly.pdbx_seq_one_letter_code
_entity_poly.pdbx_strand_id
1 'polypeptide(L)'
;MSRFFLLWKAAIFAKKPEFLTIAPAQLKSFLDDAVRRFNTPDFISGDPISIPHGLARPQDREIMGFWTATLAWGQRKTIIQNARRLTDLMDGAPYEFIVGHEEKDRRRFLEFKHRTFQATDTLWFLEFFQQYYRNHDTLETAFAQHLGPDDATTEHALTGFHRFFFDHPYAPERTRKHVATPERGSTCKRINM
;
A
#
# COMPACT_ATOMS: atom_id res chain seq x y z
N MET A 1 -18.02 -17.90 11.29
CA MET A 1 -17.82 -16.49 10.92
C MET A 1 -18.71 -16.19 9.74
N SER A 2 -19.74 -15.37 9.98
CA SER A 2 -21.04 -15.40 9.31
C SER A 2 -21.06 -14.77 7.91
N ARG A 3 -21.85 -15.38 7.02
CA ARG A 3 -22.34 -14.92 5.70
C ARG A 3 -22.81 -13.45 5.63
N PHE A 4 -22.95 -12.77 6.77
CA PHE A 4 -23.33 -11.36 6.88
C PHE A 4 -22.34 -10.37 6.23
N PHE A 5 -21.03 -10.69 6.16
CA PHE A 5 -20.04 -9.73 5.65
C PHE A 5 -19.96 -9.66 4.11
N LEU A 6 -20.36 -10.74 3.40
CA LEU A 6 -20.46 -10.74 1.94
C LEU A 6 -21.73 -10.03 1.44
N LEU A 7 -22.84 -10.12 2.17
CA LEU A 7 -24.11 -9.48 1.81
C LEU A 7 -24.06 -7.95 1.95
N TRP A 8 -23.28 -7.42 2.89
CA TRP A 8 -23.22 -5.97 3.11
C TRP A 8 -22.44 -5.22 2.01
N LYS A 9 -21.40 -5.83 1.44
CA LYS A 9 -20.69 -5.23 0.28
C LYS A 9 -21.47 -5.32 -1.02
N ALA A 10 -22.24 -6.40 -1.22
CA ALA A 10 -23.16 -6.50 -2.35
C ALA A 10 -24.28 -5.44 -2.25
N ALA A 11 -24.78 -5.15 -1.04
CA ALA A 11 -25.88 -4.20 -0.84
C ALA A 11 -25.50 -2.71 -1.04
N ILE A 12 -24.24 -2.33 -0.86
CA ILE A 12 -23.79 -0.94 -1.08
C ILE A 12 -23.65 -0.63 -2.59
N PHE A 13 -23.33 -1.62 -3.41
CA PHE A 13 -23.32 -1.46 -4.88
C PHE A 13 -24.69 -1.71 -5.52
N ALA A 14 -25.54 -2.57 -4.95
CA ALA A 14 -26.85 -2.91 -5.52
C ALA A 14 -27.94 -1.83 -5.33
N LYS A 15 -27.66 -0.74 -4.61
CA LYS A 15 -28.66 0.33 -4.31
C LYS A 15 -28.49 1.63 -5.11
N LYS A 16 -27.64 1.66 -6.15
CA LYS A 16 -27.65 2.74 -7.15
C LYS A 16 -28.01 2.15 -8.53
N PRO A 17 -29.30 2.16 -8.92
CA PRO A 17 -29.77 1.55 -10.17
C PRO A 17 -29.18 2.19 -11.44
N GLU A 18 -28.57 3.37 -11.33
CA GLU A 18 -27.97 4.11 -12.46
C GLU A 18 -26.69 3.47 -13.04
N PHE A 19 -26.03 2.56 -12.32
CA PHE A 19 -24.80 1.89 -12.78
C PHE A 19 -25.05 0.48 -13.33
N LEU A 20 -26.29 0.00 -13.31
CA LEU A 20 -26.66 -1.29 -13.87
C LEU A 20 -27.02 -1.08 -15.35
N THR A 21 -26.13 -1.59 -16.22
CA THR A 21 -26.21 -1.65 -17.69
C THR A 21 -25.63 -0.46 -18.48
N ILE A 22 -24.36 -0.14 -18.25
CA ILE A 22 -23.57 0.56 -19.28
C ILE A 22 -23.30 -0.42 -20.41
N ALA A 23 -23.75 -0.11 -21.63
CA ALA A 23 -23.47 -0.94 -22.79
C ALA A 23 -21.94 -1.01 -23.04
N PRO A 24 -21.38 -2.14 -23.50
CA PRO A 24 -19.93 -2.26 -23.76
C PRO A 24 -19.37 -1.13 -24.64
N ALA A 25 -20.13 -0.68 -25.64
CA ALA A 25 -19.76 0.44 -26.52
C ALA A 25 -19.67 1.79 -25.80
N GLN A 26 -20.38 1.97 -24.68
CA GLN A 26 -20.40 3.20 -23.88
C GLN A 26 -19.45 3.13 -22.67
N LEU A 27 -18.92 1.95 -22.35
CA LEU A 27 -18.07 1.72 -21.18
C LEU A 27 -16.83 2.63 -21.21
N LYS A 28 -16.16 2.74 -22.36
CA LYS A 28 -14.99 3.61 -22.50
C LYS A 28 -15.34 5.07 -22.19
N SER A 29 -16.39 5.61 -22.83
CA SER A 29 -16.79 7.01 -22.60
C SER A 29 -17.15 7.27 -21.15
N PHE A 30 -17.90 6.35 -20.54
CA PHE A 30 -18.26 6.45 -19.13
C PHE A 30 -17.03 6.45 -18.21
N LEU A 31 -16.06 5.57 -18.45
CA LEU A 31 -14.81 5.53 -17.67
C LEU A 31 -13.98 6.80 -17.90
N ASP A 32 -13.89 7.30 -19.13
CA ASP A 32 -13.19 8.54 -19.46
C ASP A 32 -13.85 9.76 -18.76
N ASP A 33 -15.18 9.81 -18.72
CA ASP A 33 -15.93 10.83 -17.97
C ASP A 33 -15.68 10.72 -16.47
N ALA A 34 -15.66 9.50 -15.93
CA ALA A 34 -15.33 9.27 -14.53
C ALA A 34 -13.90 9.73 -14.21
N VAL A 35 -12.92 9.42 -15.07
CA VAL A 35 -11.54 9.89 -14.92
C VAL A 35 -11.49 11.42 -14.93
N ARG A 36 -12.12 12.08 -15.91
CA ARG A 36 -12.18 13.55 -15.94
C ARG A 36 -12.78 14.17 -14.68
N ARG A 37 -13.82 13.52 -14.12
CA ARG A 37 -14.53 14.01 -12.94
C ARG A 37 -13.77 13.78 -11.63
N PHE A 38 -13.09 12.64 -11.49
CA PHE A 38 -12.55 12.19 -10.21
C PHE A 38 -11.01 12.26 -10.14
N ASN A 39 -10.31 12.24 -11.27
CA ASN A 39 -8.85 12.36 -11.31
C ASN A 39 -8.43 13.84 -11.38
N THR A 40 -8.87 14.62 -10.39
CA THR A 40 -8.49 16.04 -10.26
C THR A 40 -7.65 16.24 -9.00
N PRO A 41 -6.75 17.25 -8.96
CA PRO A 41 -5.91 17.52 -7.78
C PRO A 41 -6.70 17.70 -6.48
N ASP A 42 -7.94 18.21 -6.55
CA ASP A 42 -8.81 18.40 -5.38
C ASP A 42 -9.08 17.09 -4.63
N PHE A 43 -9.10 15.94 -5.32
CA PHE A 43 -9.29 14.64 -4.71
C PHE A 43 -8.10 14.19 -3.84
N ILE A 44 -6.90 14.71 -4.10
CA ILE A 44 -5.69 14.32 -3.38
C ILE A 44 -5.81 14.70 -1.90
N SER A 45 -6.29 15.90 -1.58
CA SER A 45 -6.32 16.44 -0.21
C SER A 45 -7.04 15.54 0.79
N GLY A 46 -8.09 14.85 0.35
CA GLY A 46 -8.88 13.93 1.15
C GLY A 46 -8.49 12.46 0.99
N ASP A 47 -7.49 12.13 0.17
CA ASP A 47 -7.10 10.76 -0.12
C ASP A 47 -5.77 10.38 0.57
N PRO A 48 -5.56 9.12 0.99
CA PRO A 48 -4.28 8.67 1.52
C PRO A 48 -3.08 8.98 0.62
N ILE A 49 -3.26 9.10 -0.69
CA ILE A 49 -2.19 9.49 -1.63
C ILE A 49 -1.59 10.88 -1.32
N SER A 50 -2.31 11.75 -0.59
CA SER A 50 -1.76 13.03 -0.12
C SER A 50 -0.49 12.90 0.72
N ILE A 51 -0.31 11.78 1.42
CA ILE A 51 0.86 11.56 2.29
C ILE A 51 2.15 11.46 1.47
N PRO A 52 2.30 10.50 0.54
CA PRO A 52 3.49 10.47 -0.31
C PRO A 52 3.60 11.71 -1.21
N HIS A 53 2.50 12.29 -1.71
CA HIS A 53 2.56 13.53 -2.49
C HIS A 53 3.13 14.73 -1.71
N GLY A 54 2.94 14.78 -0.39
CA GLY A 54 3.45 15.85 0.47
C GLY A 54 4.96 15.77 0.74
N LEU A 55 5.62 14.68 0.38
CA LEU A 55 7.04 14.46 0.64
C LEU A 55 7.88 14.93 -0.56
N ALA A 56 9.05 15.53 -0.30
CA ALA A 56 9.89 16.09 -1.35
C ALA A 56 10.80 15.04 -2.00
N ARG A 57 11.41 14.18 -1.19
CA ARG A 57 12.40 13.20 -1.62
C ARG A 57 11.74 11.97 -2.25
N PRO A 58 12.21 11.46 -3.41
CA PRO A 58 11.62 10.27 -4.05
C PRO A 58 11.52 9.06 -3.12
N GLN A 59 12.58 8.73 -2.38
CA GLN A 59 12.57 7.59 -1.47
C GLN A 59 11.56 7.73 -0.32
N ASP A 60 11.34 8.96 0.18
CA ASP A 60 10.29 9.20 1.18
C ASP A 60 8.91 8.89 0.60
N ARG A 61 8.67 9.25 -0.67
CA ARG A 61 7.42 8.94 -1.38
C ARG A 61 7.25 7.44 -1.60
N GLU A 62 8.32 6.73 -1.93
CA GLU A 62 8.30 5.28 -2.13
C GLU A 62 7.98 4.54 -0.82
N ILE A 63 8.71 4.84 0.25
CA ILE A 63 8.51 4.26 1.59
C ILE A 63 7.08 4.55 2.07
N MET A 64 6.70 5.82 2.10
CA MET A 64 5.39 6.20 2.63
C MET A 64 4.25 5.85 1.69
N GLY A 65 4.48 5.78 0.39
CA GLY A 65 3.52 5.32 -0.61
C GLY A 65 3.17 3.86 -0.39
N PHE A 66 4.18 2.99 -0.32
CA PHE A 66 4.00 1.56 -0.04
C PHE A 66 3.32 1.32 1.33
N TRP A 67 3.80 2.01 2.36
CA TRP A 67 3.28 1.83 3.71
C TRP A 67 1.85 2.37 3.85
N THR A 68 1.56 3.55 3.29
CA THR A 68 0.21 4.14 3.30
C THR A 68 -0.77 3.27 2.51
N ALA A 69 -0.35 2.72 1.36
CA ALA A 69 -1.16 1.79 0.59
C ALA A 69 -1.46 0.50 1.37
N THR A 70 -0.49 0.00 2.14
CA THR A 70 -0.68 -1.14 3.05
C THR A 70 -1.74 -0.85 4.13
N LEU A 71 -1.77 0.38 4.65
CA LEU A 71 -2.75 0.83 5.63
C LEU A 71 -4.11 1.21 5.02
N ALA A 72 -4.27 1.25 3.69
CA ALA A 72 -5.46 1.74 3.01
C ALA A 72 -6.66 0.78 3.07
N TRP A 73 -7.10 0.43 4.29
CA TRP A 73 -8.32 -0.30 4.56
C TRP A 73 -9.00 0.15 5.84
N GLY A 74 -10.13 0.83 5.68
CA GLY A 74 -10.96 1.32 6.76
C GLY A 74 -11.43 2.73 6.49
N GLN A 75 -11.60 3.49 7.57
CA GLN A 75 -11.99 4.89 7.50
C GLN A 75 -10.84 5.75 6.97
N ARG A 76 -11.09 6.45 5.86
CA ARG A 76 -10.15 7.36 5.18
C ARG A 76 -9.44 8.33 6.13
N LYS A 77 -10.19 8.98 7.03
CA LYS A 77 -9.62 9.90 8.03
C LYS A 77 -8.59 9.22 8.93
N THR A 78 -8.88 8.00 9.39
CA THR A 78 -7.98 7.20 10.23
C THR A 78 -6.74 6.74 9.46
N ILE A 79 -6.87 6.41 8.17
CA ILE A 79 -5.74 6.04 7.31
C ILE A 79 -4.77 7.22 7.20
N ILE A 80 -5.28 8.40 6.85
CA ILE A 80 -4.48 9.64 6.72
C ILE A 80 -3.83 9.99 8.06
N GLN A 81 -4.59 9.96 9.17
CA GLN A 81 -4.05 10.26 10.49
C GLN A 81 -2.91 9.32 10.89
N ASN A 82 -3.07 8.01 10.66
CA ASN A 82 -2.04 7.04 11.03
C ASN A 82 -0.82 7.13 10.12
N ALA A 83 -0.99 7.42 8.82
CA ALA A 83 0.12 7.62 7.91
C ALA A 83 0.91 8.91 8.23
N ARG A 84 0.23 9.99 8.65
CA ARG A 84 0.90 11.18 9.21
C ARG A 84 1.68 10.85 10.48
N ARG A 85 1.03 10.19 11.44
CA ARG A 85 1.70 9.73 12.68
C ARG A 85 2.94 8.88 12.37
N LEU A 86 2.89 8.02 11.36
CA LEU A 86 4.03 7.21 10.95
C LEU A 86 5.18 8.08 10.41
N THR A 87 4.86 9.11 9.61
CA THR A 87 5.82 10.11 9.13
C THR A 87 6.44 10.88 10.30
N ASP A 88 5.62 11.29 11.27
CA ASP A 88 6.08 12.01 12.47
C ASP A 88 6.98 11.14 13.35
N LEU A 89 6.70 9.84 13.48
CA LEU A 89 7.58 8.91 14.19
C LEU A 89 8.96 8.79 13.52
N MET A 90 9.05 9.05 12.21
CA MET A 90 10.29 9.09 11.43
C MET A 90 10.84 10.52 11.30
N ASP A 91 10.47 11.43 12.20
CA ASP A 91 10.99 12.79 12.28
C ASP A 91 10.75 13.62 11.00
N GLY A 92 9.72 13.26 10.21
CA GLY A 92 9.41 13.94 8.95
C GLY A 92 10.30 13.54 7.77
N ALA A 93 11.30 12.68 7.98
CA ALA A 93 12.26 12.23 6.97
C ALA A 93 12.34 10.69 6.93
N PRO A 94 11.31 10.00 6.38
CA PRO A 94 11.22 8.54 6.37
C PRO A 94 12.49 7.82 5.90
N TYR A 95 13.08 8.21 4.78
CA TYR A 95 14.26 7.58 4.24
C TYR A 95 15.49 7.75 5.15
N GLU A 96 15.71 8.96 5.67
CA GLU A 96 16.84 9.24 6.57
C GLU A 96 16.70 8.42 7.86
N PHE A 97 15.50 8.36 8.42
CA PHE A 97 15.18 7.48 9.54
C PHE A 97 15.44 6.01 9.18
N ILE A 98 14.93 5.52 8.05
CA ILE A 98 15.08 4.12 7.64
C ILE A 98 16.55 3.72 7.54
N VAL A 99 17.40 4.51 6.89
CA VAL A 99 18.81 4.18 6.71
C VAL A 99 19.58 4.30 8.04
N GLY A 100 19.28 5.34 8.83
CA GLY A 100 20.08 5.76 9.98
C GLY A 100 19.61 5.30 11.36
N HIS A 101 18.40 4.77 11.53
CA HIS A 101 17.89 4.43 12.85
C HIS A 101 18.64 3.25 13.48
N GLU A 102 18.76 3.29 14.80
CA GLU A 102 19.26 2.20 15.64
C GLU A 102 18.10 1.43 16.29
N GLU A 103 18.38 0.26 16.87
CA GLU A 103 17.36 -0.57 17.53
C GLU A 103 16.58 0.20 18.63
N LYS A 104 17.26 1.09 19.37
CA LYS A 104 16.64 1.92 20.40
C LYS A 104 15.55 2.85 19.84
N ASP A 105 15.71 3.32 18.60
CA ASP A 105 14.79 4.25 17.97
C ASP A 105 13.47 3.57 17.59
N ARG A 106 13.50 2.25 17.35
CA ARG A 106 12.30 1.46 17.03
C ARG A 106 11.29 1.40 18.16
N ARG A 107 11.71 1.70 19.40
CA ARG A 107 10.84 1.67 20.60
C ARG A 107 9.60 2.56 20.44
N ARG A 108 9.71 3.69 19.75
CA ARG A 108 8.58 4.62 19.52
C ARG A 108 7.46 4.03 18.64
N PHE A 109 7.73 2.95 17.93
CA PHE A 109 6.78 2.26 17.05
C PHE A 109 6.01 1.13 17.75
N LEU A 110 6.38 0.76 18.98
CA LEU A 110 5.77 -0.38 19.71
C LEU A 110 4.28 -0.20 20.02
N GLU A 111 3.80 1.05 20.01
CA GLU A 111 2.39 1.37 20.22
C GLU A 111 1.65 1.67 18.91
N PHE A 112 2.34 1.64 17.76
CA PHE A 112 1.71 1.89 16.47
C PHE A 112 0.81 0.73 16.08
N LYS A 113 -0.47 1.03 15.86
CA LYS A 113 -1.49 0.07 15.45
C LYS A 113 -2.44 0.71 14.45
N HIS A 114 -2.88 -0.07 13.47
CA HIS A 114 -3.92 0.31 12.54
C HIS A 114 -4.79 -0.89 12.20
N ARG A 115 -5.99 -0.96 12.79
CA ARG A 115 -6.95 -2.05 12.54
C ARG A 115 -6.33 -3.41 12.88
N THR A 116 -5.91 -4.19 11.88
CA THR A 116 -5.24 -5.48 12.04
C THR A 116 -3.71 -5.39 11.97
N PHE A 117 -3.17 -4.27 11.52
CA PHE A 117 -1.74 -3.93 11.52
C PHE A 117 -1.32 -3.58 12.95
N GLN A 118 -0.28 -4.24 13.44
CA GLN A 118 0.21 -4.15 14.82
C GLN A 118 1.69 -3.79 14.81
N ALA A 119 2.24 -3.51 16.00
CA ALA A 119 3.64 -3.16 16.17
C ALA A 119 4.62 -4.14 15.49
N THR A 120 4.38 -5.46 15.56
CA THR A 120 5.20 -6.46 14.87
C THR A 120 5.28 -6.23 13.37
N ASP A 121 4.17 -5.83 12.74
CA ASP A 121 4.13 -5.54 11.30
C ASP A 121 4.93 -4.26 11.00
N THR A 122 4.84 -3.26 11.88
CA THR A 122 5.62 -2.02 11.80
C THR A 122 7.12 -2.29 11.87
N LEU A 123 7.56 -3.07 12.87
CA LEU A 123 8.96 -3.41 13.08
C LEU A 123 9.52 -4.21 11.90
N TRP A 124 8.73 -5.12 11.32
CA TRP A 124 9.13 -5.83 10.11
C TRP A 124 9.33 -4.90 8.92
N PHE A 125 8.43 -3.93 8.73
CA PHE A 125 8.56 -2.94 7.65
C PHE A 125 9.83 -2.08 7.83
N LEU A 126 10.14 -1.64 9.05
CA LEU A 126 11.38 -0.93 9.36
C LEU A 126 12.61 -1.78 9.02
N GLU A 127 12.61 -3.05 9.42
CA GLU A 127 13.70 -3.99 9.16
C GLU A 127 13.92 -4.19 7.66
N PHE A 128 12.87 -4.56 6.92
CA PHE A 128 12.95 -4.76 5.47
C PHE A 128 13.48 -3.51 4.77
N PHE A 129 12.88 -2.34 5.04
CA PHE A 129 13.28 -1.11 4.38
C PHE A 129 14.72 -0.71 4.71
N GLN A 130 15.15 -0.90 5.95
CA GLN A 130 16.53 -0.59 6.34
C GLN A 130 17.54 -1.50 5.62
N GLN A 131 17.30 -2.81 5.61
CA GLN A 131 18.16 -3.75 4.88
C GLN A 131 18.19 -3.42 3.37
N TYR A 132 17.03 -3.09 2.82
CA TYR A 132 16.88 -2.80 1.40
C TYR A 132 17.58 -1.50 0.99
N TYR A 133 17.21 -0.37 1.59
CA TYR A 133 17.71 0.96 1.21
C TYR A 133 19.15 1.25 1.62
N ARG A 134 19.78 0.38 2.43
CA ARG A 134 21.23 0.41 2.64
C ARG A 134 22.01 -0.03 1.40
N ASN A 135 21.37 -0.77 0.50
CA ASN A 135 22.02 -1.37 -0.67
C ASN A 135 21.36 -0.96 -2.00
N HIS A 136 20.25 -0.22 -1.97
CA HIS A 136 19.47 0.16 -3.14
C HIS A 136 18.96 1.60 -3.01
N ASP A 137 18.91 2.31 -4.14
CA ASP A 137 18.51 3.72 -4.17
C ASP A 137 17.00 3.93 -4.33
N THR A 138 16.27 2.93 -4.84
CA THR A 138 14.83 3.00 -5.14
C THR A 138 14.15 1.65 -4.96
N LEU A 139 12.95 1.67 -4.37
CA LEU A 139 12.07 0.51 -4.20
C LEU A 139 11.55 -0.05 -5.52
N GLU A 140 11.56 0.72 -6.61
CA GLU A 140 11.14 0.25 -7.94
C GLU A 140 11.87 -1.03 -8.34
N THR A 141 13.18 -1.09 -8.07
CA THR A 141 14.01 -2.25 -8.42
C THR A 141 13.60 -3.52 -7.68
N ALA A 142 13.02 -3.43 -6.48
CA ALA A 142 12.52 -4.60 -5.74
C ALA A 142 11.37 -5.30 -6.48
N PHE A 143 10.59 -4.56 -7.27
CA PHE A 143 9.53 -5.10 -8.11
C PHE A 143 10.05 -5.46 -9.50
N ALA A 144 10.75 -4.52 -10.16
CA ALA A 144 11.15 -4.63 -11.55
C ALA A 144 12.14 -5.78 -11.82
N GLN A 145 12.98 -6.16 -10.83
CA GLN A 145 13.91 -7.29 -10.97
C GLN A 145 13.21 -8.64 -11.23
N HIS A 146 11.91 -8.73 -10.96
CA HIS A 146 11.10 -9.93 -11.15
C HIS A 146 10.20 -9.84 -12.38
N LEU A 147 10.31 -8.79 -13.20
CA LEU A 147 9.56 -8.62 -14.43
C LEU A 147 10.42 -9.03 -15.63
N GLY A 148 9.97 -10.03 -16.38
CA GLY A 148 10.61 -10.46 -17.62
C GLY A 148 10.16 -9.61 -18.82
N PRO A 149 10.97 -9.52 -19.89
CA PRO A 149 10.60 -8.77 -21.10
C PRO A 149 9.36 -9.34 -21.81
N ASP A 150 9.09 -10.64 -21.64
CA ASP A 150 7.96 -11.34 -22.25
C ASP A 150 6.73 -11.44 -21.33
N ASP A 151 6.78 -10.82 -20.15
CA ASP A 151 5.66 -10.86 -19.21
C ASP A 151 4.50 -10.00 -19.70
N ALA A 152 3.36 -10.65 -19.97
CA ALA A 152 2.14 -9.95 -20.37
C ALA A 152 1.47 -9.18 -19.22
N THR A 153 1.84 -9.45 -17.97
CA THR A 153 1.26 -8.86 -16.75
C THR A 153 2.31 -8.63 -15.68
N THR A 154 1.98 -7.88 -14.62
CA THR A 154 2.84 -7.64 -13.47
C THR A 154 2.85 -8.78 -12.44
N GLU A 155 2.29 -9.95 -12.78
CA GLU A 155 2.09 -11.06 -11.84
C GLU A 155 3.42 -11.58 -11.24
N HIS A 156 4.44 -11.75 -12.08
CA HIS A 156 5.77 -12.15 -11.62
C HIS A 156 6.42 -11.07 -10.75
N ALA A 157 6.29 -9.80 -11.10
CA ALA A 157 6.77 -8.67 -10.30
C ALA A 157 6.18 -8.69 -8.88
N LEU A 158 4.86 -8.83 -8.77
CA LEU A 158 4.15 -8.84 -7.48
C LEU A 158 4.48 -10.09 -6.65
N THR A 159 4.59 -11.24 -7.30
CA THR A 159 4.93 -12.52 -6.66
C THR A 159 6.36 -12.51 -6.15
N GLY A 160 7.30 -12.10 -7.00
CA GLY A 160 8.72 -11.98 -6.66
C GLY A 160 8.94 -10.98 -5.53
N PHE A 161 8.33 -9.79 -5.63
CA PHE A 161 8.42 -8.79 -4.57
C PHE A 161 7.88 -9.32 -3.24
N HIS A 162 6.75 -10.03 -3.22
CA HIS A 162 6.25 -10.65 -1.98
C HIS A 162 7.28 -11.60 -1.38
N ARG A 163 7.84 -12.50 -2.20
CA ARG A 163 8.83 -13.48 -1.73
C ARG A 163 10.06 -12.77 -1.18
N PHE A 164 10.59 -11.80 -1.92
CA PHE A 164 11.72 -10.97 -1.53
C PHE A 164 11.46 -10.17 -0.24
N PHE A 165 10.28 -9.55 -0.09
CA PHE A 165 9.89 -8.79 1.10
C PHE A 165 9.85 -9.64 2.38
N PHE A 166 9.76 -10.97 2.26
CA PHE A 166 9.76 -11.89 3.38
C PHE A 166 10.87 -12.96 3.28
N ASP A 167 11.92 -12.69 2.49
CA ASP A 167 13.07 -13.58 2.33
C ASP A 167 14.06 -13.37 3.48
N HIS A 168 13.61 -13.70 4.68
CA HIS A 168 14.41 -13.57 5.89
C HIS A 168 13.97 -14.60 6.93
N PRO A 169 14.90 -15.24 7.67
CA PRO A 169 14.57 -16.29 8.63
C PRO A 169 13.57 -15.88 9.71
N TYR A 170 13.55 -14.60 10.07
CA TYR A 170 12.70 -14.04 11.12
C TYR A 170 11.50 -13.23 10.60
N ALA A 171 11.21 -13.30 9.30
CA ALA A 171 10.04 -12.64 8.71
C ALA A 171 8.74 -13.12 9.40
N PRO A 172 7.93 -12.24 10.04
CA PRO A 172 6.78 -12.68 10.80
C PRO A 172 5.65 -13.19 9.92
N GLU A 173 5.20 -14.42 10.17
CA GLU A 173 4.13 -15.07 9.38
C GLU A 173 2.83 -14.22 9.36
N ARG A 174 2.49 -13.61 10.50
CA ARG A 174 1.31 -12.74 10.61
C ARG A 174 1.35 -11.54 9.65
N THR A 175 2.54 -11.07 9.29
CA THR A 175 2.75 -9.85 8.50
C THR A 175 2.56 -10.12 7.01
N ARG A 176 2.71 -11.37 6.57
CA ARG A 176 2.50 -11.81 5.17
C ARG A 176 1.13 -11.47 4.60
N LYS A 177 0.10 -11.25 5.41
CA LYS A 177 -1.23 -10.83 4.94
C LYS A 177 -1.29 -9.36 4.49
N HIS A 178 -0.31 -8.54 4.87
CA HIS A 178 -0.28 -7.11 4.60
C HIS A 178 0.30 -6.77 3.23
N VAL A 179 1.24 -7.59 2.74
CA VAL A 179 1.75 -7.52 1.36
C VAL A 179 1.06 -8.60 0.54
N ALA A 180 0.19 -8.19 -0.39
CA ALA A 180 -0.57 -9.12 -1.22
C ALA A 180 0.36 -9.92 -2.17
N THR A 181 -0.09 -11.09 -2.64
CA THR A 181 0.56 -11.82 -3.74
C THR A 181 -0.52 -12.50 -4.58
N PRO A 182 -0.38 -12.51 -5.92
CA PRO A 182 -1.26 -13.25 -6.82
C PRO A 182 -1.32 -14.75 -6.51
N GLU A 183 -0.23 -15.35 -6.01
CA GLU A 183 -0.14 -16.79 -5.70
C GLU A 183 -1.20 -17.27 -4.70
N ARG A 184 -1.73 -16.36 -3.88
CA ARG A 184 -2.80 -16.65 -2.91
C ARG A 184 -4.19 -16.27 -3.43
N GLY A 185 -4.33 -16.02 -4.74
CA GLY A 185 -5.57 -15.54 -5.36
C GLY A 185 -5.94 -14.10 -4.98
N SER A 186 -4.99 -13.30 -4.47
CA SER A 186 -5.27 -11.91 -4.11
C SER A 186 -5.28 -11.02 -5.34
N THR A 187 -6.25 -10.11 -5.41
CA THR A 187 -6.33 -9.10 -6.48
C THR A 187 -5.22 -8.05 -6.47
N CYS A 188 -4.37 -8.02 -5.43
CA CYS A 188 -3.18 -7.15 -5.31
C CYS A 188 -3.38 -5.64 -5.52
N LYS A 189 -4.62 -5.15 -5.52
CA LYS A 189 -5.00 -3.76 -5.86
C LYS A 189 -4.28 -2.64 -5.10
N ARG A 190 -3.70 -2.92 -3.92
CA ARG A 190 -3.01 -1.91 -3.09
C ARG A 190 -1.53 -1.75 -3.45
N ILE A 191 -0.94 -2.77 -4.05
CA ILE A 191 0.49 -2.80 -4.41
C ILE A 191 0.69 -2.84 -5.92
N ASN A 192 -0.38 -3.09 -6.68
CA ASN A 192 -0.41 -2.94 -8.13
C ASN A 192 -0.77 -1.49 -8.44
N MET A 193 0.23 -0.62 -8.49
CA MET A 193 0.12 0.77 -8.98
C MET A 193 0.76 0.89 -10.34
#